data_AF-A0A261CG11-F1
#
_entry.id   AF-A0A261CG11-F1
#
_cell.length_a   1.000
_cell.length_b   1.000
_cell.length_c   1.000
_cell.angle_alpha   90.00
_cell.angle_beta   90.00
_cell.angle_gamma   90.00
#
_symmetry.space_group_name_H-M   'P 1'
#
loop_
_entity.id
_entity.type
_entity.pdbx_description
1 polymer ?
#
loop_
_entity_poly.entity_id
_entity_poly.type
_entity_poly.pdbx_seq_one_letter_code
_entity_poly.pdbx_strand_id
1 'polypeptide(L)'
;MRPILMNHKKLLDHFEIMTYNSSQDERKTMNVEKVIDFVEKVLKSRKKAIQTKSLDLSISVQTQLAQVLELIDAEKLKSLRILHVTNTEEIMPGNMKIPIDFEVSRNWSEFINLECLAVSNFVITSPFHLFHHVTDLFVAFRSIICADIYHVKYKLLKTKTDLYSNIFYEEFIDKSRLASILGPRRYIREMWDFEVPDTDDRL
;
A
#
# COMPACT_ATOMS: atom_id res chain seq x y z
N MET A 1 -27.28 21.00 2.96
CA MET A 1 -25.86 21.11 3.38
C MET A 1 -24.99 20.84 2.16
N ARG A 2 -24.19 21.81 1.68
CA ARG A 2 -23.27 21.55 0.54
C ARG A 2 -22.02 20.86 1.08
N PRO A 3 -21.58 19.72 0.53
CA PRO A 3 -20.37 19.03 0.99
C PRO A 3 -19.15 19.95 0.90
N ILE A 4 -18.39 20.05 2.00
CA ILE A 4 -17.19 20.89 2.14
C ILE A 4 -16.17 20.60 1.01
N LEU A 5 -16.13 19.35 0.56
CA LEU A 5 -15.24 18.88 -0.50
C LEU A 5 -15.58 19.43 -1.90
N MET A 6 -16.78 19.94 -2.19
CA MET A 6 -17.12 20.39 -3.55
C MET A 6 -16.32 21.62 -4.00
N ASN A 7 -15.94 22.50 -3.06
CA ASN A 7 -15.26 23.76 -3.37
C ASN A 7 -13.79 23.79 -2.91
N HIS A 8 -13.28 22.69 -2.35
CA HIS A 8 -11.91 22.63 -1.86
C HIS A 8 -10.91 22.55 -3.02
N LYS A 9 -10.14 23.62 -3.24
CA LYS A 9 -9.16 23.72 -4.33
C LYS A 9 -7.70 23.58 -3.88
N LYS A 10 -7.45 23.54 -2.57
CA LYS A 10 -6.10 23.41 -2.03
C LYS A 10 -5.69 21.94 -2.00
N LEU A 11 -4.38 21.72 -1.94
CA LEU A 11 -3.80 20.42 -1.62
C LEU A 11 -4.18 20.08 -0.17
N LEU A 12 -4.80 18.92 0.03
CA LEU A 12 -5.01 18.35 1.35
C LEU A 12 -3.73 17.68 1.83
N ASP A 13 -3.41 17.84 3.11
CA ASP A 13 -2.34 17.05 3.71
C ASP A 13 -2.77 15.59 3.90
N HIS A 14 -4.06 15.37 4.22
CA HIS A 14 -4.62 14.05 4.44
C HIS A 14 -6.09 14.01 3.99
N PHE A 15 -6.48 12.91 3.34
CA PHE A 15 -7.85 12.63 2.94
C PHE A 15 -8.19 11.19 3.32
N GLU A 16 -9.28 11.01 4.05
CA GLU A 16 -9.60 9.74 4.70
C GLU A 16 -11.02 9.32 4.33
N ILE A 17 -11.18 8.08 3.88
CA ILE A 17 -12.46 7.42 3.61
C ILE A 17 -12.45 6.12 4.41
N MET A 18 -12.69 6.25 5.71
CA MET A 18 -12.66 5.12 6.63
C MET A 18 -14.05 4.73 7.09
N THR A 19 -14.24 3.42 7.19
CA THR A 19 -15.49 2.83 7.64
C THR A 19 -15.15 1.84 8.73
N TYR A 20 -15.55 2.14 9.95
CA TYR A 20 -15.31 1.27 11.11
C TYR A 20 -16.60 0.57 11.49
N ASN A 21 -16.59 -0.76 11.48
CA ASN A 21 -17.63 -1.54 12.13
C ASN A 21 -17.33 -1.57 13.62
N SER A 22 -17.73 -0.49 14.31
CA SER A 22 -17.48 -0.29 15.75
C SER A 22 -18.43 -1.06 16.66
N SER A 23 -19.36 -1.85 16.12
CA SER A 23 -20.35 -2.57 16.91
C SER A 23 -20.36 -4.06 16.63
N GLN A 24 -20.35 -4.85 17.72
CA GLN A 24 -20.82 -6.25 17.76
C GLN A 24 -22.30 -6.40 17.32
N ASP A 25 -22.97 -5.28 17.06
CA ASP A 25 -24.31 -5.22 16.51
C ASP A 25 -24.24 -5.26 14.96
N GLU A 26 -24.46 -6.45 14.40
CA GLU A 26 -24.55 -6.71 12.94
C GLU A 26 -25.59 -5.82 12.22
N ARG A 27 -26.41 -5.08 12.96
CA ARG A 27 -27.44 -4.18 12.43
C ARG A 27 -26.94 -2.75 12.16
N LYS A 28 -25.71 -2.41 12.59
CA LYS A 28 -25.07 -1.09 12.40
C LYS A 28 -23.81 -1.14 11.54
N THR A 29 -23.70 -2.14 10.67
CA THR A 29 -22.64 -2.21 9.67
C THR A 29 -22.77 -1.01 8.73
N MET A 30 -21.82 -0.08 8.76
CA MET A 30 -21.80 1.02 7.81
C MET A 30 -21.53 0.43 6.43
N ASN A 31 -22.46 0.61 5.50
CA ASN A 31 -22.29 0.05 4.16
C ASN A 31 -21.22 0.88 3.41
N VAL A 32 -20.05 0.28 3.29
CA VAL A 32 -18.86 0.79 2.59
C VAL A 32 -19.21 1.26 1.18
N GLU A 33 -20.01 0.48 0.46
CA GLU A 33 -20.47 0.81 -0.89
C GLU A 33 -21.18 2.15 -0.92
N LYS A 34 -22.11 2.40 0.03
CA LYS A 34 -22.83 3.68 0.11
C LYS A 34 -21.90 4.86 0.42
N VAL A 35 -20.87 4.64 1.23
CA VAL A 35 -19.87 5.68 1.54
C VAL A 35 -19.05 5.99 0.29
N ILE A 36 -18.56 4.96 -0.41
CA ILE A 36 -17.81 5.10 -1.65
C ILE A 36 -18.67 5.77 -2.73
N ASP A 37 -19.91 5.33 -2.95
CA ASP A 37 -20.84 5.96 -3.90
C ASP A 37 -21.08 7.44 -3.59
N PHE A 38 -21.23 7.78 -2.31
CA PHE A 38 -21.41 9.16 -1.89
C PHE A 38 -20.15 9.99 -2.18
N VAL A 39 -18.98 9.49 -1.81
CA VAL A 39 -17.69 10.15 -2.09
C VAL A 39 -17.51 10.31 -3.60
N GLU A 40 -17.75 9.25 -4.36
CA GLU A 40 -17.66 9.24 -5.81
C GLU A 40 -18.54 10.33 -6.43
N LYS A 41 -19.81 10.40 -6.03
CA LYS A 41 -20.75 11.43 -6.48
C LYS A 41 -20.27 12.85 -6.14
N VAL A 42 -19.75 13.05 -4.93
CA VAL A 42 -19.23 14.36 -4.52
C VAL A 42 -17.98 14.73 -5.32
N LEU A 43 -17.05 13.80 -5.52
CA LEU A 43 -15.79 14.07 -6.21
C LEU A 43 -15.97 14.20 -7.73
N LYS A 44 -16.84 13.40 -8.35
CA LYS A 44 -17.23 13.54 -9.78
C LYS A 44 -17.86 14.89 -10.11
N SER A 45 -18.50 15.54 -9.14
CA SER A 45 -19.05 16.89 -9.34
C SER A 45 -17.98 17.99 -9.46
N ARG A 46 -16.72 17.66 -9.14
CA ARG A 46 -15.60 18.60 -9.22
C ARG A 46 -15.06 18.68 -10.65
N LYS A 47 -14.57 19.85 -11.03
CA LYS A 47 -13.88 20.06 -12.32
C LYS A 47 -12.48 19.42 -12.38
N LYS A 48 -11.91 19.08 -11.23
CA LYS A 48 -10.55 18.55 -11.09
C LYS A 48 -10.55 17.48 -10.01
N ALA A 49 -9.68 16.49 -10.20
CA ALA A 49 -9.34 15.50 -9.19
C ALA A 49 -8.98 16.16 -7.85
N ILE A 50 -9.22 15.45 -6.76
CA ILE A 50 -8.82 15.94 -5.44
C ILE A 50 -7.30 15.77 -5.30
N GLN A 51 -6.66 16.83 -4.82
CA GLN A 51 -5.23 16.82 -4.56
C GLN A 51 -5.04 16.52 -3.08
N THR A 52 -4.39 15.41 -2.76
CA THR A 52 -4.04 15.04 -1.39
C THR A 52 -2.64 14.44 -1.34
N LYS A 53 -1.89 14.70 -0.26
CA LYS A 53 -0.59 14.05 -0.02
C LYS A 53 -0.75 12.62 0.51
N SER A 54 -1.77 12.38 1.33
CA SER A 54 -2.04 11.08 1.93
C SER A 54 -3.49 10.67 1.72
N LEU A 55 -3.72 9.40 1.40
CA LEU A 55 -5.02 8.79 1.27
C LEU A 55 -5.11 7.53 2.13
N ASP A 56 -6.07 7.51 3.05
CA ASP A 56 -6.42 6.32 3.82
C ASP A 56 -7.83 5.86 3.40
N LEU A 57 -7.96 4.59 3.03
CA LEU A 57 -9.15 4.05 2.37
C LEU A 57 -9.54 2.68 2.96
N SER A 58 -10.78 2.58 3.43
CA SER A 58 -11.44 1.31 3.74
C SER A 58 -12.26 0.82 2.54
N ILE A 59 -12.01 -0.39 2.07
CA ILE A 59 -12.73 -1.03 0.95
C ILE A 59 -13.05 -2.50 1.23
N SER A 60 -14.08 -3.02 0.57
CA SER A 60 -14.43 -4.45 0.58
C SER A 60 -13.99 -5.17 -0.69
N VAL A 61 -13.88 -4.46 -1.81
CA VAL A 61 -13.60 -5.05 -3.12
C VAL A 61 -12.74 -4.13 -3.97
N GLN A 62 -12.01 -4.71 -4.93
CA GLN A 62 -11.09 -3.99 -5.82
C GLN A 62 -11.76 -2.89 -6.65
N THR A 63 -13.03 -3.05 -7.06
CA THR A 63 -13.73 -2.05 -7.87
C THR A 63 -13.85 -0.71 -7.16
N GLN A 64 -13.99 -0.72 -5.82
CA GLN A 64 -14.03 0.49 -5.01
C GLN A 64 -12.67 1.20 -4.99
N LEU A 65 -11.56 0.46 -5.01
CA LEU A 65 -10.23 1.06 -5.14
C LEU A 65 -10.12 1.85 -6.44
N ALA A 66 -10.50 1.22 -7.56
CA ALA A 66 -10.45 1.86 -8.88
C ALA A 66 -11.30 3.15 -8.91
N GLN A 67 -12.54 3.06 -8.43
CA GLN A 67 -13.46 4.21 -8.35
C GLN A 67 -12.86 5.39 -7.57
N VAL A 68 -12.24 5.13 -6.41
CA VAL A 68 -11.64 6.21 -5.61
C VAL A 68 -10.38 6.73 -6.29
N LEU A 69 -9.48 5.85 -6.73
CA LEU A 69 -8.21 6.27 -7.32
C LEU A 69 -8.41 7.14 -8.56
N GLU A 70 -9.39 6.88 -9.43
CA GLU A 70 -9.70 7.74 -10.60
C GLU A 70 -9.99 9.21 -10.23
N LEU A 71 -10.40 9.47 -8.99
CA LEU A 71 -10.81 10.80 -8.53
C LEU A 71 -9.70 11.55 -7.80
N ILE A 72 -8.54 10.93 -7.61
CA ILE A 72 -7.36 11.48 -6.94
C ILE A 72 -6.32 11.96 -7.96
N ASP A 73 -5.65 13.07 -7.67
CA ASP A 73 -4.45 13.50 -8.39
C ASP A 73 -3.25 12.63 -7.98
N ALA A 74 -2.92 11.62 -8.79
CA ALA A 74 -1.86 10.64 -8.51
C ALA A 74 -0.48 11.28 -8.35
N GLU A 75 -0.20 12.38 -9.06
CA GLU A 75 1.08 13.07 -8.93
C GLU A 75 1.26 13.73 -7.57
N LYS A 76 0.19 14.03 -6.84
CA LYS A 76 0.30 14.69 -5.52
C LYS A 76 0.32 13.69 -4.37
N LEU A 77 -0.03 12.44 -4.63
CA LEU A 77 -0.12 11.40 -3.62
C LEU A 77 1.28 10.88 -3.26
N LYS A 78 1.60 10.95 -1.97
CA LYS A 78 2.85 10.47 -1.37
C LYS A 78 2.63 9.22 -0.50
N SER A 79 1.45 9.07 0.09
CA SER A 79 1.11 7.94 0.95
C SER A 79 -0.26 7.38 0.59
N LEU A 80 -0.33 6.07 0.43
CA LEU A 80 -1.59 5.34 0.23
C LEU A 80 -1.70 4.21 1.25
N ARG A 81 -2.77 4.25 2.06
CA ARG A 81 -3.14 3.17 2.97
C ARG A 81 -4.49 2.59 2.57
N ILE A 82 -4.53 1.27 2.38
CA ILE A 82 -5.72 0.53 2.00
C ILE A 82 -5.98 -0.54 3.07
N LEU A 83 -7.20 -0.58 3.59
CA LEU A 83 -7.64 -1.56 4.58
C LEU A 83 -8.87 -2.28 4.06
N HIS A 84 -8.89 -3.60 4.20
CA HIS A 84 -10.13 -4.34 4.05
C HIS A 84 -11.06 -4.05 5.24
N VAL A 85 -12.36 -3.89 4.97
CA VAL A 85 -13.38 -3.46 5.94
C VAL A 85 -13.70 -4.47 7.04
N THR A 86 -13.29 -5.73 6.88
CA THR A 86 -13.40 -6.72 7.96
C THR A 86 -12.30 -6.49 8.97
N ASN A 87 -12.70 -6.03 10.16
CA ASN A 87 -11.83 -5.68 11.27
C ASN A 87 -11.28 -6.94 11.97
N THR A 88 -10.35 -7.64 11.33
CA THR A 88 -9.42 -8.50 12.07
C THR A 88 -8.14 -7.71 12.22
N GLU A 89 -7.91 -7.23 13.44
CA GLU A 89 -6.79 -6.38 13.89
C GLU A 89 -5.41 -7.02 13.72
N GLU A 90 -5.29 -8.14 13.00
CA GLU A 90 -4.03 -8.83 12.85
C GLU A 90 -3.73 -9.08 11.37
N ILE A 91 -2.73 -8.34 10.88
CA ILE A 91 -1.95 -8.65 9.69
C ILE A 91 -1.18 -9.94 9.98
N MET A 92 -1.87 -11.08 9.94
CA MET A 92 -1.24 -12.39 10.09
C MET A 92 -0.97 -12.98 8.71
N PRO A 93 0.28 -13.29 8.36
CA PRO A 93 0.58 -14.05 7.15
C PRO A 93 -0.20 -15.39 7.21
N GLY A 94 -1.14 -15.57 6.28
CA GLY A 94 -2.02 -16.75 6.20
C GLY A 94 -3.53 -16.46 6.19
N ASN A 95 -3.97 -15.30 6.70
CA ASN A 95 -5.40 -14.88 6.64
C ASN A 95 -5.71 -13.97 5.44
N MET A 96 -4.68 -13.56 4.70
CA MET A 96 -4.78 -12.69 3.54
C MET A 96 -5.27 -13.52 2.35
N LYS A 97 -6.52 -13.33 1.91
CA LYS A 97 -7.09 -14.12 0.80
C LYS A 97 -7.71 -13.28 -0.31
N ILE A 98 -7.90 -11.98 -0.09
CA ILE A 98 -8.62 -11.14 -1.05
C ILE A 98 -7.60 -10.59 -2.04
N PRO A 99 -7.60 -11.04 -3.30
CA PRO A 99 -6.66 -10.53 -4.28
C PRO A 99 -6.95 -9.06 -4.59
N ILE A 100 -5.89 -8.28 -4.80
CA ILE A 100 -5.99 -6.92 -5.30
C ILE A 100 -4.95 -6.71 -6.41
N ASP A 101 -5.42 -6.16 -7.54
CA ASP A 101 -4.58 -5.88 -8.69
C ASP A 101 -4.56 -4.39 -9.00
N PHE A 102 -3.42 -3.77 -8.73
CA PHE A 102 -3.17 -2.36 -8.98
C PHE A 102 -3.09 -2.00 -10.47
N GLU A 103 -2.72 -2.92 -11.36
CA GLU A 103 -2.70 -2.64 -12.81
C GLU A 103 -4.11 -2.44 -13.36
N VAL A 104 -5.08 -3.17 -12.81
CA VAL A 104 -6.49 -3.05 -13.16
C VAL A 104 -7.14 -1.85 -12.46
N SER A 105 -6.64 -1.45 -11.29
CA SER A 105 -7.21 -0.33 -10.54
C SER A 105 -6.92 1.05 -11.13
N ARG A 106 -5.70 1.26 -11.67
CA ARG A 106 -5.29 2.47 -12.38
C ARG A 106 -3.93 2.24 -13.04
N ASN A 107 -3.57 3.05 -14.04
CA ASN A 107 -2.20 3.08 -14.52
C ASN A 107 -1.23 3.49 -13.40
N TRP A 108 -0.53 2.52 -12.82
CA TRP A 108 0.32 2.73 -11.64
C TRP A 108 1.52 3.64 -11.91
N SER A 109 1.92 3.79 -13.18
CA SER A 109 2.99 4.72 -13.57
C SER A 109 2.66 6.19 -13.33
N GLU A 110 1.38 6.54 -13.07
CA GLU A 110 0.97 7.90 -12.71
C GLU A 110 1.32 8.27 -11.25
N PHE A 111 1.56 7.28 -10.39
CA PHE A 111 1.86 7.48 -8.96
C PHE A 111 3.35 7.73 -8.69
N ILE A 112 3.99 8.55 -9.54
CA ILE A 112 5.44 8.78 -9.54
C ILE A 112 6.02 9.29 -8.21
N ASN A 113 5.19 9.94 -7.38
CA ASN A 113 5.60 10.53 -6.11
C ASN A 113 5.17 9.71 -4.89
N LEU A 114 4.66 8.48 -5.11
CA LEU A 114 4.26 7.60 -4.01
C LEU A 114 5.49 7.07 -3.29
N GLU A 115 5.60 7.41 -2.02
CA GLU A 115 6.71 7.08 -1.13
C GLU A 115 6.33 5.94 -0.17
N CYS A 116 5.06 5.91 0.27
CA CYS A 116 4.55 4.90 1.21
C CYS A 116 3.31 4.19 0.66
N LEU A 117 3.31 2.86 0.71
CA LEU A 117 2.16 2.02 0.41
C LEU A 117 1.95 1.00 1.54
N ALA A 118 0.78 1.08 2.17
CA ALA A 118 0.34 0.13 3.18
C ALA A 118 -0.96 -0.53 2.72
N VAL A 119 -0.97 -1.85 2.60
CA VAL A 119 -2.13 -2.63 2.17
C VAL A 119 -2.38 -3.74 3.19
N SER A 120 -3.50 -3.65 3.89
CA SER A 120 -3.88 -4.57 4.95
C SER A 120 -5.05 -5.45 4.53
N ASN A 121 -4.98 -6.75 4.86
CA ASN A 121 -6.02 -7.74 4.62
C ASN A 121 -6.36 -7.99 3.13
N PHE A 122 -5.43 -7.64 2.23
CA PHE A 122 -5.43 -8.05 0.82
C PHE A 122 -4.10 -8.72 0.46
N VAL A 123 -4.11 -9.47 -0.66
CA VAL A 123 -2.91 -10.01 -1.30
C VAL A 123 -2.75 -9.34 -2.66
N ILE A 124 -1.62 -8.67 -2.87
CA ILE A 124 -1.29 -8.02 -4.14
C ILE A 124 -0.95 -9.09 -5.17
N THR A 125 -1.68 -9.11 -6.29
CA THR A 125 -1.42 -10.01 -7.42
C THR A 125 -0.61 -9.35 -8.52
N SER A 126 -0.52 -8.02 -8.52
CA SER A 126 0.30 -7.29 -9.49
C SER A 126 1.79 -7.56 -9.27
N PRO A 127 2.60 -7.52 -10.34
CA PRO A 127 4.04 -7.72 -10.23
C PRO A 127 4.73 -6.74 -9.28
N PHE A 128 5.69 -7.22 -8.48
CA PHE A 128 6.43 -6.42 -7.51
C PHE A 128 7.14 -5.21 -8.16
N HIS A 129 7.61 -5.35 -9.40
CA HIS A 129 8.38 -4.30 -10.08
C HIS A 129 7.63 -2.98 -10.27
N LEU A 130 6.30 -3.00 -10.25
CA LEU A 130 5.48 -1.79 -10.28
C LEU A 130 5.72 -0.89 -9.07
N PHE A 131 6.13 -1.47 -7.94
CA PHE A 131 6.33 -0.78 -6.67
C PHE A 131 7.79 -0.43 -6.40
N HIS A 132 8.70 -0.65 -7.36
CA HIS A 132 10.14 -0.37 -7.19
C HIS A 132 10.46 1.07 -6.78
N HIS A 133 9.63 2.04 -7.18
CA HIS A 133 9.76 3.45 -6.84
C HIS A 133 9.31 3.77 -5.40
N VAL A 134 8.44 2.95 -4.79
CA VAL A 134 7.90 3.15 -3.44
C VAL A 134 8.92 2.78 -2.38
N THR A 135 9.24 3.71 -1.48
CA THR A 135 10.32 3.58 -0.48
C THR A 135 9.92 2.76 0.73
N ASP A 136 8.66 2.89 1.16
CA ASP A 136 8.13 2.31 2.37
C ASP A 136 6.94 1.40 2.03
N LEU A 137 7.07 0.10 2.33
CA LEU A 137 6.13 -0.94 1.92
C LEU A 137 5.67 -1.75 3.12
N PHE A 138 4.36 -1.71 3.39
CA PHE A 138 3.68 -2.59 4.34
C PHE A 138 2.60 -3.39 3.62
N VAL A 139 3.01 -4.45 2.92
CA VAL A 139 2.16 -5.11 1.93
C VAL A 139 2.35 -6.62 1.93
N ALA A 140 1.38 -7.34 1.40
CA ALA A 140 1.47 -8.77 1.13
C ALA A 140 1.35 -9.04 -0.37
N PHE A 141 2.27 -9.81 -0.94
CA PHE A 141 2.22 -10.24 -2.34
C PHE A 141 1.78 -11.69 -2.46
N ARG A 142 1.15 -12.04 -3.58
CA ARG A 142 0.88 -13.44 -3.91
C ARG A 142 2.18 -14.19 -4.09
N SER A 143 3.07 -13.65 -4.91
CA SER A 143 4.36 -14.24 -5.18
C SER A 143 5.45 -13.19 -5.25
N ILE A 144 6.64 -13.59 -4.80
CA ILE A 144 7.87 -12.82 -4.94
C ILE A 144 8.99 -13.69 -5.52
N ILE A 145 9.98 -13.03 -6.09
CA ILE A 145 11.23 -13.63 -6.56
C ILE A 145 12.45 -12.97 -5.90
N CYS A 146 13.61 -13.59 -6.04
CA CYS A 146 14.84 -13.09 -5.44
C CYS A 146 15.25 -11.72 -6.01
N ALA A 147 14.87 -11.41 -7.26
CA ALA A 147 15.13 -10.10 -7.86
C ALA A 147 14.41 -8.98 -7.10
N ASP A 148 13.20 -9.25 -6.58
CA ASP A 148 12.42 -8.29 -5.79
C ASP A 148 13.15 -7.99 -4.47
N ILE A 149 13.62 -9.03 -3.79
CA ILE A 149 14.38 -8.90 -2.53
C ILE A 149 15.70 -8.15 -2.77
N TYR A 150 16.39 -8.45 -3.86
CA TYR A 150 17.61 -7.74 -4.23
C TYR A 150 17.34 -6.25 -4.46
N HIS A 151 16.24 -5.89 -5.12
CA HIS A 151 15.85 -4.50 -5.35
C HIS A 151 15.57 -3.77 -4.03
N VAL A 152 14.81 -4.40 -3.11
CA VAL A 152 14.54 -3.84 -1.77
C VAL A 152 15.85 -3.59 -1.03
N LYS A 153 16.73 -4.60 -0.97
CA LYS A 153 18.06 -4.47 -0.35
C LYS A 153 18.85 -3.30 -0.95
N TYR A 154 18.95 -3.24 -2.27
CA TYR A 154 19.71 -2.19 -2.96
C TYR A 154 19.21 -0.80 -2.62
N LYS A 155 17.89 -0.64 -2.50
CA LYS A 155 17.24 0.63 -2.15
C LYS A 155 17.49 1.03 -0.69
N LEU A 156 17.37 0.08 0.23
CA LEU A 156 17.67 0.29 1.64
C LEU A 156 19.12 0.74 1.84
N LEU A 157 20.08 0.06 1.21
CA LEU A 157 21.51 0.39 1.29
C LEU A 157 21.87 1.77 0.70
N LYS A 158 21.04 2.31 -0.19
CA LYS A 158 21.26 3.62 -0.81
C LYS A 158 20.58 4.78 -0.09
N THR A 159 19.64 4.48 0.80
CA THR A 159 18.83 5.50 1.44
C THR A 159 19.49 5.97 2.72
N LYS A 160 19.53 7.30 2.94
CA LYS A 160 20.11 7.93 4.14
C LYS A 160 19.13 8.07 5.30
N THR A 161 17.88 7.66 5.10
CA THR A 161 16.81 7.71 6.08
C THR A 161 16.47 6.30 6.53
N ASP A 162 16.01 6.16 7.77
CA ASP A 162 15.50 4.90 8.28
C ASP A 162 14.28 4.48 7.45
N LEU A 163 14.48 3.50 6.58
CA LEU A 163 13.43 2.85 5.82
C LEU A 163 13.14 1.49 6.45
N TYR A 164 11.87 1.17 6.58
CA TYR A 164 11.42 -0.09 7.15
C TYR A 164 10.29 -0.64 6.29
N SER A 165 10.54 -1.74 5.57
CA SER A 165 9.54 -2.37 4.72
C SER A 165 9.20 -3.77 5.25
N ASN A 166 7.91 -4.01 5.47
CA ASN A 166 7.35 -5.33 5.76
C ASN A 166 6.68 -5.89 4.51
N ILE A 167 7.33 -6.86 3.89
CA ILE A 167 6.81 -7.55 2.70
C ILE A 167 6.47 -8.98 3.09
N PHE A 168 5.17 -9.27 3.14
CA PHE A 168 4.65 -10.63 3.30
C PHE A 168 4.45 -11.26 1.92
N TYR A 169 4.45 -12.59 1.85
CA TYR A 169 4.22 -13.32 0.60
C TYR A 169 3.54 -14.67 0.83
N GLU A 170 2.72 -15.11 -0.13
CA GLU A 170 2.18 -16.49 -0.13
C GLU A 170 3.21 -17.48 -0.70
N GLU A 171 3.85 -17.11 -1.81
CA GLU A 171 4.82 -17.95 -2.52
C GLU A 171 6.15 -17.21 -2.76
N PHE A 172 7.26 -17.92 -2.54
CA PHE A 172 8.59 -17.45 -2.95
C PHE A 172 9.13 -18.40 -4.02
N ILE A 173 8.98 -18.00 -5.28
CA ILE A 173 9.13 -18.87 -6.45
C ILE A 173 10.54 -19.45 -6.58
N ASP A 174 11.58 -18.60 -6.47
CA ASP A 174 12.97 -19.00 -6.72
C ASP A 174 13.84 -18.92 -5.45
N LYS A 175 13.22 -19.19 -4.29
CA LYS A 175 13.83 -19.13 -2.95
C LYS A 175 15.16 -19.87 -2.82
N SER A 176 15.35 -20.96 -3.57
CA SER A 176 16.61 -21.71 -3.58
C SER A 176 17.83 -20.86 -3.99
N ARG A 177 17.60 -19.77 -4.74
CA ARG A 177 18.64 -18.82 -5.17
C ARG A 177 18.91 -17.71 -4.15
N LEU A 178 18.13 -17.63 -3.07
CA LEU A 178 18.25 -16.55 -2.10
C LEU A 178 19.65 -16.47 -1.48
N ALA A 179 20.24 -17.64 -1.16
CA ALA A 179 21.59 -17.72 -0.60
C ALA A 179 22.69 -17.29 -1.59
N SER A 180 22.50 -17.45 -2.90
CA SER A 180 23.49 -16.98 -3.88
C SER A 180 23.42 -15.48 -4.10
N ILE A 181 22.27 -14.85 -3.81
CA ILE A 181 22.04 -13.41 -4.00
C ILE A 181 22.36 -12.61 -2.73
N LEU A 182 21.99 -13.13 -1.56
CA LEU A 182 22.20 -12.45 -0.28
C LEU A 182 23.44 -12.94 0.47
N GLY A 183 24.05 -14.04 0.04
CA GLY A 183 25.13 -14.70 0.77
C GLY A 183 24.61 -15.69 1.83
N PRO A 184 25.51 -16.26 2.64
CA PRO A 184 25.13 -17.22 3.67
C PRO A 184 24.25 -16.57 4.75
N ARG A 185 23.24 -17.30 5.21
CA ARG A 185 22.43 -16.89 6.38
C ARG A 185 23.32 -16.80 7.63
N ARG A 186 23.06 -15.81 8.48
CA ARG A 186 23.77 -15.66 9.77
C ARG A 186 23.07 -16.36 10.94
N TYR A 187 21.77 -16.60 10.82
CA TYR A 187 20.95 -17.14 11.91
C TYR A 187 20.17 -18.41 11.49
N ILE A 188 19.55 -19.05 12.48
CA ILE A 188 18.64 -20.20 12.29
C ILE A 188 17.38 -19.77 11.52
N ARG A 189 16.96 -18.51 11.69
CA ARG A 189 15.91 -17.88 10.88
C ARG A 189 16.49 -17.37 9.56
N GLU A 190 15.65 -17.23 8.55
CA GLU A 190 16.01 -16.64 7.24
C GLU A 190 16.27 -15.14 7.39
N MET A 191 17.44 -14.81 7.90
CA MET A 191 17.88 -13.46 8.24
C MET A 191 19.31 -13.23 7.74
N TRP A 192 19.50 -12.05 7.14
CA TRP A 192 20.77 -11.56 6.60
C TRP A 192 21.02 -10.15 7.11
N ASP A 193 22.25 -9.91 7.55
CA ASP A 193 22.72 -8.58 7.94
C ASP A 193 23.65 -8.08 6.85
N PHE A 194 23.53 -6.80 6.50
CA PHE A 194 24.39 -6.14 5.52
C PHE A 194 25.03 -4.92 6.17
N GLU A 195 26.33 -4.74 5.94
CA GLU A 195 27.02 -3.50 6.28
C GLU A 195 26.51 -2.38 5.37
N VAL A 196 26.15 -1.25 5.96
CA VAL A 196 25.79 -0.06 5.22
C VAL A 196 27.09 0.62 4.78
N PRO A 197 27.33 0.83 3.47
CA PRO A 197 28.54 1.52 3.02
C PRO A 197 28.62 2.92 3.63
N ASP A 198 29.82 3.33 4.03
CA ASP A 198 30.12 4.68 4.56
C ASP A 198 29.46 5.06 5.90
N THR A 199 28.96 4.10 6.68
CA THR A 199 28.69 4.33 8.11
C THR A 199 29.99 4.17 8.90
N ASP A 200 30.56 5.28 9.37
CA ASP A 200 31.73 5.27 10.27
C ASP A 200 31.34 4.51 11.56
N ASP A 201 32.09 3.46 11.92
CA ASP A 201 31.89 2.59 13.10
C ASP A 201 32.13 3.32 14.44
N ARG A 202 31.88 4.63 14.49
CA ARG A 202 32.09 5.50 15.65
C ARG A 202 30.76 6.10 16.09
N LEU A 203 29.97 5.27 16.77
CA LEU A 203 28.97 5.72 17.74
C LEU A 203 29.47 5.43 19.16
#